data_AF-A0A2M7FA12-F1
#
_entry.id   AF-A0A2M7FA12-F1
#
_cell.length_a   1.000
_cell.length_b   1.000
_cell.length_c   1.000
_cell.angle_alpha   90.00
_cell.angle_beta   90.00
_cell.angle_gamma   90.00
#
_symmetry.space_group_name_H-M   'P 1'
#
loop_
_entity.id
_entity.type
_entity.pdbx_description
1 polymer ?
#
loop_
_entity_poly.entity_id
_entity_poly.type
_entity_poly.pdbx_seq_one_letter_code
_entity_poly.pdbx_strand_id
1 'polypeptide(L)'
;MDKKEDLSRMIERWKEKQEDTRKSAEELHEKTKSYFVRIVANAIKRDTEKHEEILKAVLDCMDCTVTITPNELGELSSLLSSHLEVEKKTQELAEFALKKHQPYITTYLLKYLIEDEKKNFVLMDRLNEFKGKMYPYA
;
A
#
# COMPACT_ATOMS: atom_id res chain seq x y z
N MET A 1 28.36 -7.65 -14.75
CA MET A 1 27.57 -7.70 -13.51
C MET A 1 26.22 -8.29 -13.88
N ASP A 2 25.79 -9.36 -13.21
CA ASP A 2 24.50 -9.98 -13.51
C ASP A 2 23.36 -9.00 -13.16
N LYS A 3 22.38 -8.85 -14.05
CA LYS A 3 21.24 -7.91 -13.85
C LYS A 3 20.46 -8.25 -12.59
N LYS A 4 20.38 -9.55 -12.25
CA LYS A 4 19.74 -10.02 -11.02
C LYS A 4 20.49 -9.53 -9.79
N GLU A 5 21.82 -9.70 -9.77
CA GLU A 5 22.68 -9.28 -8.67
C GLU A 5 22.71 -7.74 -8.48
N ASP A 6 22.55 -6.98 -9.56
CA ASP A 6 22.41 -5.52 -9.48
C ASP A 6 21.09 -5.11 -8.84
N LEU A 7 19.97 -5.69 -9.28
CA LEU A 7 18.65 -5.44 -8.71
C LEU A 7 18.57 -5.82 -7.22
N SER A 8 19.09 -6.98 -6.83
CA SER A 8 19.11 -7.40 -5.41
C SER A 8 19.88 -6.40 -4.54
N ARG A 9 21.04 -5.90 -5.01
CA ARG A 9 21.80 -4.87 -4.29
C ARG A 9 21.03 -3.56 -4.17
N MET A 10 20.31 -3.15 -5.21
CA MET A 10 19.48 -1.95 -5.15
C MET A 10 18.33 -2.09 -4.14
N ILE A 11 17.67 -3.26 -4.11
CA ILE A 11 16.59 -3.52 -3.16
C ILE A 11 17.09 -3.52 -1.71
N GLU A 12 18.25 -4.14 -1.44
CA GLU A 12 18.82 -4.10 -0.08
C GLU A 12 19.15 -2.68 0.36
N ARG A 13 19.76 -1.86 -0.52
CA ARG A 13 19.97 -0.43 -0.24
C ARG A 13 18.66 0.32 -0.02
N TRP A 14 17.58 -0.06 -0.71
CA TRP A 14 16.28 0.56 -0.49
C TRP A 14 15.71 0.18 0.88
N LYS A 15 15.85 -1.09 1.31
CA LYS A 15 15.45 -1.53 2.65
C LYS A 15 16.19 -0.77 3.74
N GLU A 16 17.50 -0.52 3.57
CA GLU A 16 18.27 0.34 4.49
C GLU A 16 17.68 1.76 4.60
N LYS A 17 17.19 2.32 3.48
CA LYS A 17 16.53 3.65 3.49
C LYS A 17 15.15 3.62 4.13
N GLN A 18 14.42 2.50 4.06
CA GLN A 18 13.16 2.34 4.80
C GLN A 18 13.43 2.31 6.31
N GLU A 19 14.49 1.62 6.74
CA GLU A 19 14.93 1.60 8.15
C GLU A 19 15.28 3.01 8.67
N ASP A 20 16.05 3.79 7.90
CA ASP A 20 16.37 5.18 8.23
C ASP A 20 15.09 6.03 8.38
N THR A 21 14.12 5.83 7.48
CA THR A 21 12.82 6.53 7.50
C THR A 21 12.01 6.15 8.73
N ARG A 22 11.98 4.86 9.08
CA ARG A 22 11.29 4.34 10.26
C ARG A 22 11.85 4.95 11.54
N LYS A 23 13.18 4.93 11.71
CA LYS A 23 13.86 5.55 12.87
C LYS A 23 13.55 7.04 12.96
N SER A 24 13.63 7.75 11.84
CA SER A 24 13.30 9.18 11.83
C SER A 24 11.83 9.45 12.21
N ALA A 25 10.90 8.59 11.80
CA ALA A 25 9.50 8.71 12.18
C ALA A 25 9.29 8.42 13.68
N GLU A 26 9.96 7.40 14.23
CA GLU A 26 9.94 7.09 15.67
C GLU A 26 10.47 8.25 16.51
N GLU A 27 11.62 8.82 16.12
CA GLU A 27 12.17 9.99 16.81
C GLU A 27 11.21 11.19 16.77
N LEU A 28 10.57 11.44 15.62
CA LEU A 28 9.58 12.51 15.47
C LEU A 28 8.38 12.30 16.40
N HIS A 29 7.91 11.05 16.50
CA HIS A 29 6.81 10.66 17.38
C HIS A 29 7.16 10.86 18.86
N GLU A 30 8.37 10.50 19.28
CA GLU A 30 8.84 10.61 20.67
C GLU A 30 9.08 12.07 21.08
N LYS A 31 9.72 12.86 20.21
CA LYS A 31 10.13 14.25 20.52
C LYS A 31 8.96 15.24 20.51
N THR A 32 7.84 14.89 19.88
CA THR A 32 6.69 15.81 19.76
C THR A 32 5.64 15.64 20.85
N LYS A 33 5.05 16.76 21.27
CA LYS A 33 3.82 16.81 22.09
C LYS A 33 2.55 16.96 21.23
N SER A 34 2.70 17.24 19.93
CA SER A 34 1.56 17.45 19.04
C SER A 34 0.93 16.11 18.64
N TYR A 35 -0.35 15.92 18.98
CA TYR A 35 -1.12 14.75 18.55
C TYR A 35 -1.09 14.56 17.03
N PHE A 36 -1.25 15.65 16.28
CA PHE A 36 -1.21 15.62 14.82
C PHE A 36 0.13 15.08 14.30
N VAL A 37 1.25 15.56 14.82
CA VAL A 37 2.58 15.11 14.40
C VAL A 37 2.79 13.63 14.75
N ARG A 38 2.27 13.15 15.89
CA ARG A 38 2.32 11.72 16.25
C ARG A 38 1.53 10.86 15.26
N ILE A 39 0.34 11.31 14.84
CA ILE A 39 -0.46 10.59 13.86
C ILE A 39 0.28 10.50 12.51
N VAL A 40 0.86 11.60 12.03
CA VAL A 40 1.63 11.60 10.78
C VAL A 40 2.87 10.70 10.88
N ALA A 41 3.61 10.78 11.98
CA ALA A 41 4.78 9.94 12.22
C ALA A 41 4.41 8.44 12.23
N ASN A 42 3.32 8.07 12.90
CA ASN A 42 2.83 6.69 12.92
C ASN A 42 2.34 6.21 11.56
N ALA A 43 1.72 7.09 10.76
CA ALA A 43 1.31 6.76 9.39
C ALA A 43 2.52 6.43 8.51
N ILE A 44 3.56 7.28 8.57
CA ILE A 44 4.83 7.05 7.84
C ILE A 44 5.48 5.74 8.28
N LYS A 45 5.55 5.47 9.59
CA LYS A 45 6.09 4.21 10.11
C LYS A 45 5.36 2.99 9.54
N ARG A 46 4.03 2.99 9.53
CA ARG A 46 3.24 1.88 8.96
C ARG A 46 3.48 1.72 7.46
N ASP A 47 3.65 2.83 6.73
CA ASP A 47 4.02 2.76 5.32
C ASP A 47 5.41 2.16 5.09
N THR A 48 6.39 2.44 5.96
CA THR A 48 7.72 1.80 5.87
C THR A 48 7.64 0.30 6.09
N GLU A 49 6.83 -0.18 7.05
CA GLU A 49 6.62 -1.61 7.31
C GLU A 49 6.02 -2.32 6.08
N LYS A 50 5.00 -1.71 5.47
CA LYS A 50 4.41 -2.18 4.20
C LYS A 50 5.44 -2.23 3.07
N HIS A 51 6.27 -1.19 2.92
CA HIS A 51 7.29 -1.16 1.87
C HIS A 51 8.36 -2.25 2.08
N GLU A 52 8.79 -2.49 3.31
CA GLU A 52 9.73 -3.57 3.61
C GLU A 52 9.18 -4.94 3.25
N GLU A 53 7.91 -5.21 3.53
CA GLU A 53 7.24 -6.46 3.15
C GLU A 53 7.23 -6.64 1.63
N ILE A 54 6.85 -5.61 0.88
CA ILE A 54 6.86 -5.65 -0.58
C ILE A 54 8.29 -5.85 -1.12
N LEU A 55 9.29 -5.16 -0.57
CA LEU A 55 10.68 -5.29 -1.01
C LEU A 55 11.25 -6.69 -0.74
N LYS A 56 10.87 -7.33 0.38
CA LYS A 56 11.19 -8.74 0.64
C LYS A 56 10.54 -9.65 -0.38
N ALA A 57 9.24 -9.46 -0.65
CA ALA A 57 8.54 -10.23 -1.67
C ALA A 57 9.18 -10.10 -3.05
N VAL A 58 9.65 -8.90 -3.45
CA VAL A 58 10.37 -8.72 -4.72
C VAL A 58 11.63 -9.58 -4.77
N LEU A 59 12.42 -9.64 -3.69
CA LEU A 59 13.61 -10.51 -3.63
C LEU A 59 13.22 -11.99 -3.73
N ASP A 60 12.22 -12.42 -2.97
CA ASP A 60 11.76 -13.82 -2.98
C ASP A 60 11.25 -14.24 -4.37
N CYS A 61 10.56 -13.34 -5.07
CA CYS A 61 10.07 -13.56 -6.43
C CYS A 61 11.18 -13.63 -7.49
N MET A 62 12.42 -13.21 -7.18
CA MET A 62 13.56 -13.34 -8.10
C MET A 62 14.11 -14.77 -8.14
N ASP A 63 13.84 -15.56 -7.09
CA ASP A 63 14.32 -16.94 -6.94
C ASP A 63 13.20 -17.98 -7.13
N CYS A 64 11.93 -17.57 -7.05
CA CYS A 64 10.78 -18.44 -7.12
C CYS A 64 9.80 -18.01 -8.23
N THR A 65 9.12 -18.99 -8.85
CA THR A 65 7.95 -18.70 -9.70
C THR A 65 6.74 -18.49 -8.80
N VAL A 66 6.13 -17.30 -8.85
CA VAL A 66 4.86 -17.03 -8.17
C VAL A 66 3.72 -17.63 -9.01
N THR A 67 2.93 -18.51 -8.41
CA THR A 67 1.77 -19.12 -9.07
C THR A 67 0.51 -18.88 -8.26
N ILE A 68 -0.58 -18.52 -8.93
CA ILE A 68 -1.94 -18.52 -8.39
C ILE A 68 -2.71 -19.56 -9.19
N THR A 69 -3.30 -20.55 -8.53
CA THR A 69 -4.05 -21.61 -9.21
C THR A 69 -5.42 -21.10 -9.68
N PRO A 70 -6.02 -21.72 -10.72
CA PRO A 70 -7.37 -21.35 -11.16
C PRO A 70 -8.44 -21.43 -10.05
N ASN A 71 -8.32 -22.41 -9.16
CA ASN A 71 -9.26 -22.59 -8.04
C ASN A 71 -9.12 -21.44 -7.03
N GLU A 72 -7.89 -21.11 -6.63
CA GLU A 72 -7.62 -19.96 -5.75
C GLU A 72 -8.12 -18.66 -6.40
N LEU A 73 -7.88 -18.49 -7.70
CA LEU A 73 -8.34 -17.31 -8.43
C LEU A 73 -9.88 -17.22 -8.50
N GLY A 74 -10.56 -18.36 -8.68
CA GLY A 74 -12.02 -18.45 -8.67
C GLY A 74 -12.60 -18.07 -7.31
N GLU A 75 -12.04 -18.59 -6.22
CA GLU A 75 -12.42 -18.24 -4.85
C GLU A 75 -12.20 -16.76 -4.55
N LEU A 76 -11.04 -16.22 -4.95
CA LEU A 76 -10.69 -14.81 -4.74
C LEU A 76 -11.54 -13.86 -5.60
N SER A 77 -12.05 -14.29 -6.76
CA SER A 77 -12.73 -13.37 -7.69
C SER A 77 -13.97 -12.70 -7.08
N SER A 78 -14.76 -13.43 -6.30
CA SER A 78 -15.95 -12.88 -5.65
C SER A 78 -15.57 -11.92 -4.52
N LEU A 79 -14.50 -12.25 -3.78
CA LEU A 79 -13.95 -11.44 -2.70
C LEU A 79 -13.34 -10.14 -3.23
N LEU A 80 -12.59 -10.19 -4.33
CA LEU A 80 -11.99 -9.02 -4.98
C LEU A 80 -13.06 -8.05 -5.49
N SER A 81 -14.10 -8.57 -6.16
CA SER A 81 -15.22 -7.76 -6.64
C SER A 81 -15.94 -7.06 -5.49
N SER A 82 -16.20 -7.80 -4.39
CA SER A 82 -16.82 -7.26 -3.19
C SER A 82 -15.95 -6.18 -2.53
N HIS A 83 -14.63 -6.42 -2.45
CA HIS A 83 -13.69 -5.46 -1.89
C HIS A 83 -13.63 -4.15 -2.70
N LEU A 84 -13.58 -4.23 -4.02
CA LEU A 84 -13.61 -3.06 -4.91
C LEU A 84 -14.91 -2.25 -4.75
N GLU A 85 -16.05 -2.90 -4.52
CA GLU A 85 -17.31 -2.21 -4.23
C GLU A 85 -17.25 -1.47 -2.89
N VAL A 86 -16.67 -2.10 -1.86
CA VAL A 86 -16.45 -1.48 -0.55
C VAL A 86 -15.53 -0.27 -0.67
N GLU A 87 -14.37 -0.41 -1.33
CA GLU A 87 -13.42 0.68 -1.50
C GLU A 87 -14.02 1.86 -2.28
N LYS A 88 -14.82 1.59 -3.32
CA LYS A 88 -15.53 2.64 -4.06
C LYS A 88 -16.47 3.44 -3.14
N LYS A 89 -17.26 2.75 -2.30
CA LYS A 89 -18.14 3.41 -1.32
C LYS A 89 -17.34 4.19 -0.28
N THR A 90 -16.19 3.66 0.14
CA THR A 90 -15.28 4.35 1.07
C THR A 90 -14.72 5.64 0.46
N GLN A 91 -14.30 5.61 -0.81
CA GLN A 91 -13.83 6.80 -1.53
C GLN A 91 -14.93 7.85 -1.64
N GLU A 92 -16.14 7.46 -2.04
CA GLU A 92 -17.30 8.36 -2.12
C GLU A 92 -17.57 9.01 -0.74
N LEU A 93 -17.58 8.23 0.34
CA LEU A 93 -17.75 8.72 1.69
C LEU A 93 -16.67 9.73 2.09
N ALA A 94 -15.41 9.43 1.78
CA ALA A 94 -14.27 10.30 2.09
C ALA A 94 -14.35 11.63 1.32
N GLU A 95 -14.74 11.59 0.04
CA GLU A 95 -14.97 12.81 -0.76
C GLU A 95 -16.13 13.66 -0.21
N PHE A 96 -17.22 13.03 0.23
CA PHE A 96 -18.32 13.74 0.88
C PHE A 96 -17.91 14.35 2.22
N ALA A 97 -17.09 13.65 3.01
CA ALA A 97 -16.54 14.19 4.25
C ALA A 97 -15.68 15.43 4.00
N LEU A 98 -14.87 15.44 2.93
CA LEU A 98 -14.04 16.57 2.55
C LEU A 98 -14.84 17.81 2.14
N LYS A 99 -16.04 17.63 1.58
CA LYS A 99 -16.95 18.73 1.20
C LYS A 99 -17.60 19.44 2.39
N LYS A 100 -17.51 18.87 3.60
CA LYS A 100 -18.02 19.52 4.82
C LYS A 100 -17.02 20.57 5.31
N HIS A 101 -17.51 21.63 5.95
CA HIS A 101 -16.65 22.59 6.61
C HIS A 101 -15.87 21.90 7.73
N GLN A 102 -14.55 21.83 7.59
CA GLN A 102 -13.64 21.19 8.51
C GLN A 102 -12.45 22.11 8.80
N PRO A 103 -11.86 22.05 10.01
CA PRO A 103 -10.58 22.70 10.29
C PRO A 103 -9.47 22.20 9.36
N TYR A 104 -8.47 23.04 9.11
CA TYR A 104 -7.37 22.74 8.17
C TYR A 104 -6.70 21.39 8.42
N ILE A 105 -6.41 21.05 9.69
CA ILE A 105 -5.78 19.77 10.07
C ILE A 105 -6.66 18.58 9.68
N THR A 106 -7.97 18.67 9.92
CA THR A 106 -8.92 17.62 9.54
C THR A 106 -8.97 17.46 8.02
N THR A 107 -9.03 18.57 7.28
CA THR A 107 -8.96 18.56 5.81
C THR A 107 -7.67 17.91 5.30
N TYR A 108 -6.53 18.18 5.95
CA TYR A 108 -5.25 17.58 5.61
C TYR A 108 -5.29 16.05 5.79
N LEU A 109 -5.77 15.57 6.94
CA LEU A 109 -5.86 14.13 7.22
C LEU A 109 -6.86 13.43 6.30
N LEU A 110 -7.99 14.06 5.98
CA LEU A 110 -8.96 13.51 5.03
C LEU A 110 -8.38 13.37 3.63
N LYS A 111 -7.60 14.36 3.16
CA LYS A 111 -6.89 14.26 1.87
C LYS A 111 -5.88 13.12 1.87
N TYR A 112 -5.11 12.96 2.95
CA TYR A 112 -4.19 11.84 3.10
C TYR A 112 -4.91 10.49 2.97
N LEU A 113 -6.03 10.31 3.68
CA LEU A 113 -6.83 9.08 3.60
C LEU A 113 -7.35 8.83 2.18
N ILE A 114 -7.90 9.85 1.51
CA ILE A 114 -8.39 9.72 0.13
C ILE A 114 -7.30 9.21 -0.81
N GLU A 115 -6.06 9.71 -0.68
CA GLU A 115 -4.95 9.24 -1.51
C GLU A 115 -4.54 7.79 -1.21
N ASP A 116 -4.60 7.36 0.06
CA ASP A 116 -4.31 5.97 0.42
C ASP A 116 -5.41 5.00 -0.07
N GLU A 117 -6.69 5.38 0.05
CA GLU A 117 -7.81 4.59 -0.49
C GLU A 117 -7.76 4.47 -2.03
N LYS A 118 -7.31 5.52 -2.74
CA LYS A 118 -7.07 5.43 -4.19
C LYS A 118 -5.95 4.44 -4.52
N LYS A 119 -4.87 4.46 -3.75
CA LYS A 119 -3.75 3.54 -3.91
C LYS A 119 -4.18 2.09 -3.69
N ASN A 120 -4.97 1.81 -2.65
CA ASN A 120 -5.46 0.47 -2.34
C ASN A 120 -6.39 -0.05 -3.46
N PHE A 121 -7.31 0.80 -3.92
CA PHE A 121 -8.17 0.48 -5.07
C PHE A 121 -7.38 0.13 -6.32
N VAL A 122 -6.37 0.93 -6.68
CA VAL A 122 -5.53 0.64 -7.86
C VAL A 122 -4.76 -0.68 -7.70
N LEU A 123 -4.33 -1.02 -6.48
CA LEU A 123 -3.64 -2.29 -6.22
C LEU A 123 -4.57 -3.49 -6.42
N MET A 124 -5.78 -3.42 -5.85
CA MET A 124 -6.78 -4.48 -5.94
C MET A 124 -7.37 -4.62 -7.34
N ASP A 125 -7.58 -3.50 -8.04
CA ASP A 125 -8.09 -3.49 -9.41
C ASP A 125 -7.07 -4.14 -10.36
N ARG A 126 -5.76 -3.84 -10.19
CA ARG A 126 -4.70 -4.54 -10.95
C ARG A 126 -4.68 -6.03 -10.67
N LEU A 127 -4.85 -6.45 -9.42
CA LEU A 127 -4.95 -7.87 -9.08
C LEU A 127 -6.16 -8.53 -9.76
N ASN A 128 -7.28 -7.81 -9.86
CA ASN A 128 -8.46 -8.24 -10.60
C ASN A 128 -8.22 -8.25 -12.13
N GLU A 129 -7.44 -7.33 -12.71
CA GLU A 129 -7.04 -7.38 -14.12
C GLU A 129 -6.11 -8.56 -14.44
N PHE A 130 -5.21 -8.92 -13.51
CA PHE A 130 -4.35 -10.09 -13.64
C PHE A 130 -5.16 -11.37 -13.86
N LYS A 131 -6.37 -11.47 -13.29
CA LYS A 131 -7.32 -12.55 -13.55
C LYS A 131 -7.63 -12.70 -15.05
N GLY A 132 -7.99 -11.60 -15.70
CA GLY A 132 -8.40 -11.59 -17.11
C GLY A 132 -7.26 -11.92 -18.08
N LYS A 133 -6.00 -11.65 -17.71
CA LYS A 133 -4.82 -11.93 -18.53
C LYS A 133 -4.28 -13.36 -18.36
N MET A 134 -4.38 -13.94 -17.17
CA MET A 134 -3.92 -15.32 -16.92
C MET A 134 -4.88 -16.37 -17.48
N TYR A 135 -6.18 -16.07 -17.54
CA TYR A 135 -7.21 -16.99 -18.06
C TYR A 135 -8.29 -16.25 -18.88
N PRO A 136 -8.00 -15.89 -20.15
CA PRO A 136 -8.92 -15.12 -20.99
C PRO A 136 -10.21 -15.86 -21.42
N TYR A 137 -10.40 -17.12 -21.00
CA TYR A 137 -11.50 -17.99 -21.43
C TYR A 137 -12.22 -18.71 -20.26
N ALA A 138 -12.06 -18.25 -19.01
CA ALA A 138 -12.80 -18.79 -17.87
C ALA A 138 -14.15 -18.08 -17.67
#